data_AF-A0A4Y8SZE1-F1
#
_entry.id   AF-A0A4Y8SZE1-F1
#
_cell.length_a   1.000
_cell.length_b   1.000
_cell.length_c   1.000
_cell.angle_alpha   90.00
_cell.angle_beta   90.00
_cell.angle_gamma   90.00
#
_symmetry.space_group_name_H-M   'P 1'
#
loop_
_entity.id
_entity.type
_entity.pdbx_description
1 polymer ?
#
loop_
_entity_poly.entity_id
_entity_poly.type
_entity_poly.pdbx_seq_one_letter_code
_entity_poly.pdbx_strand_id
1 'polypeptide(L)'
;MTIVFFAFLSLTQMFLTVFGNAGMIFNIISLSLQLVSSGVIVPHEMLSKTYQTIGELFPATYAANGYYTIIFGGVSLERNIISLLVIVLVTQLVAVMTLAIKGIVKGRSSVVKEA
;
A
#
# COMPACT_ATOMS: atom_id res chain seq x y z
N MET A 1 7.76 -13.55 -5.12
CA MET A 1 8.40 -12.31 -4.62
C MET A 1 8.04 -11.07 -5.43
N THR A 2 7.88 -11.16 -6.75
CA THR A 2 7.51 -10.02 -7.63
C THR A 2 6.25 -9.28 -7.17
N ILE A 3 5.21 -10.01 -6.76
CA ILE A 3 3.94 -9.40 -6.32
C ILE A 3 4.08 -8.55 -5.06
N VAL A 4 4.95 -8.97 -4.12
CA VAL A 4 5.24 -8.20 -2.91
C VAL A 4 5.88 -6.89 -3.31
N PHE A 5 6.95 -6.94 -4.12
CA PHE A 5 7.62 -5.73 -4.61
C PHE A 5 6.65 -4.79 -5.33
N PHE A 6 5.80 -5.33 -6.20
CA PHE A 6 4.80 -4.56 -6.91
C PHE A 6 3.77 -3.90 -5.97
N ALA A 7 3.32 -4.59 -4.93
CA ALA A 7 2.40 -4.04 -3.93
C ALA A 7 3.01 -2.86 -3.17
N PHE A 8 4.29 -2.97 -2.77
CA PHE A 8 5.01 -1.87 -2.13
C PHE A 8 5.19 -0.67 -3.07
N LEU A 9 5.55 -0.91 -4.33
CA LEU A 9 5.66 0.17 -5.33
C LEU A 9 4.31 0.86 -5.58
N SER A 10 3.23 0.09 -5.71
CA SER A 10 1.89 0.61 -5.94
C SER A 10 1.40 1.48 -4.77
N LEU A 11 1.65 1.04 -3.53
CA LEU A 11 1.33 1.82 -2.34
C LEU A 11 2.13 3.14 -2.29
N THR A 12 3.43 3.08 -2.57
CA THR A 12 4.29 4.28 -2.64
C THR A 12 3.84 5.24 -3.72
N GLN A 13 3.57 4.73 -4.93
CA GLN A 13 3.05 5.51 -6.04
C GLN A 13 1.73 6.19 -5.68
N MET A 14 0.81 5.49 -5.01
CA MET A 14 -0.47 6.06 -4.58
C MET A 14 -0.25 7.28 -3.66
N PHE A 15 0.56 7.16 -2.60
CA PHE A 15 0.81 8.27 -1.68
C PHE A 15 1.43 9.49 -2.38
N LEU A 16 2.43 9.27 -3.23
CA LEU A 16 3.07 10.35 -3.99
C LEU A 16 2.09 11.01 -4.97
N THR A 17 1.24 10.21 -5.63
CA THR A 17 0.27 10.69 -6.60
C THR A 17 -0.84 11.50 -5.95
N VAL A 18 -1.37 11.03 -4.81
CA VAL A 18 -2.43 11.70 -4.05
C VAL A 18 -1.92 13.01 -3.47
N PHE A 19 -0.85 12.96 -2.69
CA PHE A 19 -0.42 14.09 -1.85
C PHE A 19 0.71 14.94 -2.45
N GLY A 20 1.30 14.55 -3.57
CA GLY A 20 2.41 15.27 -4.20
C GLY A 20 3.63 15.34 -3.28
N ASN A 21 4.16 16.55 -3.03
CA ASN A 21 5.36 16.75 -2.22
C ASN A 21 5.18 16.28 -0.76
N ALA A 22 3.98 16.45 -0.20
CA ALA A 22 3.63 15.92 1.13
C ALA A 22 3.52 14.38 1.14
N GLY A 23 3.30 13.76 -0.02
CA GLY A 23 3.22 12.31 -0.18
C GLY A 23 4.50 11.59 0.20
N MET A 24 5.66 12.25 0.10
CA MET A 24 6.93 11.68 0.55
C MET A 24 6.94 11.46 2.07
N ILE A 25 6.43 12.42 2.84
CA ILE A 25 6.34 12.32 4.31
C ILE A 25 5.34 11.21 4.69
N PHE A 26 4.16 11.19 4.05
CA PHE A 26 3.19 10.12 4.27
C PHE A 26 3.75 8.74 3.93
N ASN A 27 4.55 8.62 2.86
CA ASN A 27 5.18 7.37 2.50
C ASN A 27 6.19 6.91 3.57
N ILE A 28 7.03 7.80 4.08
CA ILE A 28 7.98 7.48 5.17
C ILE A 28 7.23 6.99 6.41
N ILE A 29 6.17 7.70 6.83
CA ILE A 29 5.35 7.30 7.99
C ILE A 29 4.71 5.92 7.73
N SER A 30 4.17 5.70 6.54
CA SER A 30 3.57 4.42 6.16
C SER A 30 4.58 3.28 6.18
N LEU A 31 5.81 3.48 5.68
CA LEU A 31 6.86 2.46 5.72
C LEU A 31 7.27 2.13 7.17
N SER A 32 7.36 3.14 8.03
CA SER A 32 7.62 2.93 9.46
C SER A 32 6.49 2.15 10.14
N LEU A 33 5.23 2.50 9.87
CA LEU A 33 4.07 1.77 10.39
C LEU A 33 4.04 0.32 9.90
N GLN A 34 4.35 0.10 8.62
CA GLN A 34 4.47 -1.22 8.03
C GLN A 34 5.52 -2.06 8.73
N LEU A 35 6.69 -1.50 9.01
CA LEU A 35 7.75 -2.23 9.69
C LEU A 35 7.30 -2.72 11.08
N VAL A 36 6.69 -1.84 11.89
CA VAL A 36 6.29 -2.18 13.26
C VAL A 36 5.04 -3.07 13.34
N SER A 37 4.18 -3.05 12.32
CA SER A 37 2.93 -3.84 12.26
C SER A 37 3.03 -5.15 11.48
N SER A 38 4.11 -5.32 10.70
CA SER A 38 4.30 -6.45 9.77
C SER A 38 4.37 -7.84 10.41
N GLY A 39 4.51 -7.94 11.73
CA GLY A 39 4.71 -9.24 12.38
C GLY A 39 6.16 -9.75 12.35
N VAL A 40 7.09 -8.99 11.75
CA VAL A 40 8.51 -9.40 11.61
C VAL A 40 9.32 -9.16 12.87
N ILE A 41 9.05 -8.07 13.60
CA ILE A 41 9.75 -7.72 14.85
C ILE A 41 9.04 -8.34 16.05
N VAL A 42 7.74 -8.12 16.16
CA VAL A 42 6.86 -8.68 17.18
C VAL A 42 5.78 -9.47 16.45
N PRO A 43 5.47 -10.73 16.86
CA PRO A 43 4.44 -11.52 16.20
C PRO A 43 3.11 -10.75 16.16
N HIS A 44 2.44 -10.80 15.01
CA HIS A 44 1.23 -10.00 14.75
C HIS A 44 0.14 -10.22 15.83
N GLU A 45 -0.02 -11.48 16.25
CA GLU A 45 -0.96 -11.89 17.31
C GLU A 45 -0.70 -11.24 18.68
N MET A 46 0.52 -10.74 18.92
CA MET A 46 0.92 -10.10 20.18
C MET A 46 0.84 -8.57 20.11
N LEU A 47 0.55 -7.99 18.94
CA LEU A 47 0.33 -6.56 18.79
C LEU A 47 -1.04 -6.17 19.37
N SER A 48 -1.20 -4.91 19.77
CA SER A 48 -2.53 -4.42 20.15
C SER A 48 -3.46 -4.43 18.94
N LYS A 49 -4.78 -4.56 19.18
CA LYS A 49 -5.79 -4.62 18.11
C LYS A 49 -5.66 -3.49 17.09
N THR A 50 -5.29 -2.29 17.54
CA THR A 50 -5.07 -1.15 16.66
C THR A 50 -3.93 -1.40 15.66
N TYR A 51 -2.80 -1.93 16.12
CA TYR A 51 -1.66 -2.24 15.25
C TYR A 51 -1.94 -3.44 14.35
N GLN A 52 -2.76 -4.40 14.81
CA GLN A 52 -3.22 -5.51 13.98
C GLN A 52 -4.04 -5.00 12.79
N THR A 53 -5.08 -4.20 13.03
CA THR A 53 -5.92 -3.63 11.96
C THR A 53 -5.13 -2.77 10.98
N ILE A 54 -4.19 -1.96 11.49
CA ILE A 54 -3.32 -1.15 10.63
C ILE A 54 -2.42 -2.05 9.77
N GLY A 55 -1.83 -3.08 10.37
CA GLY A 55 -0.98 -4.04 9.68
C GLY A 55 -1.73 -4.79 8.57
N GLU A 56 -2.97 -5.21 8.82
CA GLU A 56 -3.82 -5.89 7.83
C GLU A 56 -4.19 -5.04 6.62
N LEU A 57 -4.04 -3.71 6.72
CA LEU A 57 -4.26 -2.81 5.58
C LEU A 57 -3.04 -2.74 4.65
N PHE A 58 -1.87 -3.16 5.14
CA PHE A 58 -0.60 -2.97 4.45
C PHE A 58 -0.05 -4.26 3.84
N PRO A 59 0.72 -4.15 2.72
CA PRO A 59 1.30 -5.32 2.07
C PRO A 59 2.38 -6.01 2.90
N ALA A 60 3.00 -5.30 3.85
CA ALA A 60 4.08 -5.84 4.68
C ALA A 60 3.64 -7.04 5.53
N THR A 61 2.43 -7.02 6.09
CA THR A 61 1.91 -8.10 6.93
C THR A 61 1.68 -9.38 6.12
N TYR A 62 1.06 -9.26 4.94
CA TYR A 62 0.84 -10.42 4.06
C TYR A 62 2.14 -10.92 3.43
N ALA A 63 3.12 -10.04 3.20
CA ALA A 63 4.44 -10.43 2.76
C ALA A 63 5.17 -11.26 3.83
N ALA A 64 5.15 -10.80 5.09
CA ALA A 64 5.72 -11.54 6.22
C ALA A 64 5.03 -12.89 6.42
N ASN A 65 3.69 -12.90 6.48
CA ASN A 65 2.90 -14.13 6.64
C ASN A 65 3.11 -15.10 5.47
N GLY A 66 3.17 -14.61 4.23
CA GLY A 66 3.49 -15.43 3.06
C GLY A 66 4.89 -16.04 3.16
N TYR A 67 5.88 -15.27 3.63
CA TYR A 67 7.24 -15.75 3.84
C TYR A 67 7.31 -16.84 4.92
N TYR A 68 6.66 -16.63 6.06
CA TYR A 68 6.52 -17.63 7.12
C TYR A 68 5.84 -18.91 6.60
N THR A 69 4.77 -18.75 5.82
CA THR A 69 4.03 -19.87 5.24
C THR A 69 4.90 -20.72 4.30
N ILE A 70 5.75 -20.07 3.48
CA ILE A 70 6.67 -20.77 2.57
C ILE A 70 7.76 -21.53 3.33
N ILE A 71 8.34 -20.93 4.38
CA ILE A 71 9.45 -21.53 5.13
C ILE A 71 8.96 -22.68 6.01
N PHE A 72 7.84 -22.49 6.70
CA PHE A 72 7.35 -23.41 7.72
C PHE A 72 6.23 -24.34 7.21
N GLY A 73 5.87 -24.26 5.92
CA GLY A 73 4.91 -25.17 5.29
C GLY A 73 3.45 -24.92 5.70
N GLY A 74 3.04 -23.66 5.87
CA GLY A 74 1.67 -23.29 6.21
C GLY A 74 0.70 -23.42 5.01
N VAL A 75 -0.61 -23.44 5.30
CA VAL A 75 -1.69 -23.62 4.30
C VAL A 75 -2.28 -22.31 3.75
N SER A 76 -1.97 -21.16 4.35
CA SER A 76 -2.65 -19.88 4.06
C SER A 76 -2.00 -19.03 2.97
N LEU A 77 -1.12 -19.60 2.13
CA LEU A 77 -0.37 -18.83 1.13
C LEU A 77 -1.28 -18.15 0.11
N GLU A 78 -2.31 -18.86 -0.37
CA GLU A 78 -3.27 -18.33 -1.33
C GLU A 78 -3.98 -17.08 -0.80
N ARG A 79 -4.39 -17.10 0.47
CA ARG A 79 -5.05 -15.96 1.12
C ARG A 79 -4.14 -14.73 1.15
N ASN A 80 -2.86 -14.92 1.48
CA ASN A 80 -1.88 -13.83 1.49
C ASN A 80 -1.68 -13.23 0.09
N ILE A 81 -1.63 -14.07 -0.95
CA ILE A 81 -1.52 -13.63 -2.34
C ILE A 81 -2.76 -12.84 -2.77
N ILE A 82 -3.96 -13.31 -2.44
CA ILE A 82 -5.22 -12.63 -2.74
C ILE A 82 -5.27 -11.26 -2.06
N SER A 83 -4.93 -11.18 -0.77
CA SER A 83 -4.89 -9.90 -0.05
C SER A 83 -3.90 -8.91 -0.69
N LEU A 84 -2.72 -9.38 -1.11
CA LEU A 84 -1.76 -8.54 -1.83
C LEU A 84 -2.31 -8.04 -3.17
N LEU A 85 -3.00 -8.89 -3.94
CA LEU A 85 -3.65 -8.48 -5.20
C LEU A 85 -4.72 -7.41 -4.97
N VAL A 86 -5.53 -7.56 -3.91
CA VAL A 86 -6.55 -6.57 -3.55
C VAL A 86 -5.91 -5.23 -3.20
N ILE A 87 -4.84 -5.23 -2.39
CA ILE A 87 -4.10 -4.00 -2.04
C ILE A 87 -3.54 -3.32 -3.30
N VAL A 88 -2.95 -4.09 -4.21
CA VAL A 88 -2.45 -3.57 -5.49
C VAL A 88 -3.58 -2.94 -6.30
N LEU A 89 -4.71 -3.63 -6.42
CA LEU A 89 -5.85 -3.16 -7.21
C LEU A 89 -6.44 -1.86 -6.63
N VAL A 90 -6.63 -1.81 -5.31
CA VAL A 90 -7.14 -0.60 -4.62
C VAL A 90 -6.18 0.57 -4.77
N THR A 91 -4.88 0.35 -4.54
CA THR A 91 -3.87 1.42 -4.63
C THR A 91 -3.74 1.97 -6.06
N GLN A 92 -3.82 1.10 -7.08
CA GLN A 92 -3.84 1.54 -8.48
C GLN A 92 -5.11 2.30 -8.84
N LEU A 93 -6.28 1.84 -8.41
CA LEU A 93 -7.54 2.57 -8.65
C LEU A 93 -7.50 3.98 -8.07
N VAL A 94 -7.02 4.13 -6.83
CA VAL A 94 -6.87 5.46 -6.18
C VAL A 94 -5.89 6.34 -6.94
N ALA A 95 -4.76 5.79 -7.38
CA ALA A 95 -3.77 6.53 -8.17
C ALA A 95 -4.35 7.02 -9.50
N VAL A 96 -5.02 6.13 -10.25
CA VAL A 96 -5.64 6.46 -11.55
C VAL A 96 -6.75 7.50 -11.39
N MET A 97 -7.63 7.36 -10.39
CA MET A 97 -8.67 8.36 -10.12
C MET A 97 -8.08 9.73 -9.80
N THR A 98 -7.03 9.77 -8.99
CA THR A 98 -6.34 11.02 -8.64
C THR A 98 -5.73 11.68 -9.88
N LEU A 99 -5.08 10.90 -10.75
CA LEU A 99 -4.50 11.41 -11.99
C LEU A 99 -5.57 11.92 -12.96
N ALA A 100 -6.69 11.20 -13.08
CA ALA A 100 -7.81 11.65 -13.90
C ALA A 100 -8.36 13.01 -13.42
N ILE A 101 -8.56 13.16 -12.10
CA ILE A 101 -9.01 14.43 -11.50
C ILE A 101 -7.99 15.54 -11.76
N LYS A 102 -6.70 15.31 -11.51
CA LYS A 102 -5.63 16.30 -11.75
C LYS A 102 -5.53 16.69 -13.23
N GLY A 103 -5.70 15.72 -14.13
CA GLY A 103 -5.73 15.95 -15.58
C GLY A 103 -6.88 16.86 -16.01
N ILE A 104 -8.09 16.60 -15.52
CA ILE A 104 -9.29 17.42 -15.81
C ILE A 104 -9.10 18.86 -15.29
N VAL A 105 -8.61 19.02 -14.06
CA VAL A 105 -8.39 20.35 -13.44
C VAL A 105 -7.36 21.16 -14.23
N LYS A 106 -6.25 20.53 -14.65
CA LYS A 106 -5.21 21.21 -15.42
C LYS A 106 -5.67 21.63 -16.82
N GLY A 107 -6.47 20.79 -17.49
CA GLY A 107 -7.09 21.14 -18.77
C GLY A 107 -7.99 22.37 -18.65
N ARG A 108 -8.81 22.45 -17.60
CA ARG A 108 -9.73 23.58 -17.35
C ARG A 108 -9.01 24.90 -17.06
N SER A 109 -7.86 24.86 -16.38
CA SER A 109 -7.06 26.05 -16.10
C SER A 109 -6.35 26.64 -17.32
N SER A 110 -6.07 25.83 -18.35
CA SER A 110 -5.46 26.33 -19.60
C SER A 110 -6.47 27.14 -20.42
N VAL A 111 -7.71 26.65 -20.52
CA VAL A 111 -8.79 27.30 -21.28
C VAL A 111 -9.19 28.66 -20.68
N VAL A 112 -9.16 28.81 -19.35
CA VAL A 112 -9.48 30.10 -18.70
C VAL A 112 -8.35 31.13 -18.84
N LYS A 113 -7.11 30.70 -19.12
CA LYS A 113 -5.99 31.61 -19.34
C LYS A 113 -5.93 32.17 -20.78
N GLU A 114 -6.69 31.56 -21.69
CA GLU A 114 -6.74 31.94 -23.11
C GLU A 114 -8.00 32.76 -23.46
N ALA A 115 -8.86 33.08 -22.49
CA ALA A 115 -10.05 33.92 -22.63
C ALA A 115 -9.88 35.25 -21.89
#